data_AF-A0A3P9DKI3-F1
#
_entry.id   AF-A0A3P9DKI3-F1
#
_cell.length_a   1.000
_cell.length_b   1.000
_cell.length_c   1.000
_cell.angle_alpha   90.00
_cell.angle_beta   90.00
_cell.angle_gamma   90.00
#
_symmetry.space_group_name_H-M   'P 1'
#
loop_
_entity.id
_entity.type
_entity.pdbx_description
1 polymer ?
#
loop_
_entity_poly.entity_id
_entity_poly.type
_entity_poly.pdbx_seq_one_letter_code
_entity_poly.pdbx_strand_id
1 'polypeptide(L)'
;AEGGGKGGKGERSGRARHGSIRSPIWRGGGVSHGPRGPTSYYYMLPMKVRVQGLKVALSSKMAQDDLHIVNSLNIPTPDSQYLLDLIRHRGESVLIVDV
;
A
#
# COMPACT_ATOMS: atom_id res chain seq x y z
N ALA A 1 -16.83 -6.22 -30.12
CA ALA A 1 -17.96 -7.14 -30.43
C ALA A 1 -19.18 -6.80 -29.57
N GLU A 2 -19.96 -5.81 -30.03
CA GLU A 2 -21.03 -5.10 -29.32
C GLU A 2 -22.14 -6.03 -28.77
N GLY A 3 -22.51 -5.83 -27.50
CA GLY A 3 -23.58 -6.57 -26.81
C GLY A 3 -24.95 -5.90 -26.94
N GLY A 4 -25.21 -5.24 -28.07
CA GLY A 4 -26.43 -4.44 -28.30
C GLY A 4 -27.69 -5.28 -28.60
N GLY A 5 -27.54 -6.58 -28.85
CA GLY A 5 -28.65 -7.48 -29.13
C GLY A 5 -29.29 -8.07 -27.88
N LYS A 6 -30.62 -8.03 -27.81
CA LYS A 6 -31.41 -8.73 -26.79
C LYS A 6 -31.18 -10.23 -26.90
N GLY A 7 -30.70 -10.87 -25.83
CA GLY A 7 -30.28 -12.28 -25.84
C GLY A 7 -31.39 -13.31 -26.11
N GLY A 8 -32.67 -12.91 -26.10
CA GLY A 8 -33.80 -13.78 -26.47
C GLY A 8 -35.15 -13.03 -26.49
N LYS A 9 -36.18 -13.68 -27.07
CA LYS A 9 -37.56 -13.15 -27.07
C LYS A 9 -38.06 -12.99 -25.63
N GLY A 10 -38.56 -11.79 -25.31
CA GLY A 10 -38.95 -11.40 -23.94
C GLY A 10 -40.24 -12.04 -23.42
N GLU A 11 -41.04 -12.61 -24.32
CA GLU A 11 -42.31 -13.26 -24.01
C GLU A 11 -42.42 -14.57 -24.78
N ARG A 12 -43.24 -15.50 -24.25
CA ARG A 12 -43.58 -16.80 -24.86
C ARG A 12 -42.38 -17.75 -25.10
N SER A 13 -41.22 -17.49 -24.51
CA SER A 13 -40.03 -18.35 -24.62
C SER A 13 -39.84 -19.32 -23.45
N GLY A 14 -40.63 -19.17 -22.37
CA GLY A 14 -40.50 -19.97 -21.14
C GLY A 14 -39.20 -19.72 -20.35
N ARG A 15 -38.35 -18.78 -20.79
CA ARG A 15 -37.04 -18.47 -20.19
C ARG A 15 -37.06 -17.14 -19.45
N ALA A 16 -36.12 -16.97 -18.52
CA ALA A 16 -35.91 -15.71 -17.81
C ALA A 16 -35.55 -14.57 -18.79
N ARG A 17 -36.08 -13.37 -18.52
CA ARG A 17 -35.95 -12.19 -19.38
C ARG A 17 -34.55 -11.60 -19.27
N HIS A 18 -33.83 -11.53 -20.39
CA HIS A 18 -32.49 -10.93 -20.44
C HIS A 18 -32.38 -9.89 -21.54
N GLY A 19 -31.85 -8.72 -21.18
CA GLY A 19 -31.70 -7.57 -22.09
C GLY A 19 -30.41 -7.57 -22.91
N SER A 20 -29.34 -8.18 -22.41
CA SER A 20 -28.05 -8.29 -23.11
C SER A 20 -27.30 -9.53 -22.63
N ILE A 21 -26.53 -10.13 -23.54
CA ILE A 21 -25.59 -11.22 -23.22
C ILE A 21 -24.36 -10.73 -22.43
N ARG A 22 -24.13 -9.41 -22.36
CA ARG A 22 -23.04 -8.80 -21.57
C ARG A 22 -23.42 -8.48 -20.12
N SER A 23 -24.64 -8.83 -19.69
CA SER A 23 -25.06 -8.63 -18.29
C SER A 23 -24.12 -9.38 -17.34
N PRO A 24 -23.77 -8.82 -16.16
CA PRO A 24 -22.92 -9.47 -15.16
C PRO A 24 -23.42 -10.84 -14.67
N ILE A 25 -24.70 -11.14 -14.88
CA ILE A 25 -25.32 -12.42 -14.52
C ILE A 25 -24.83 -13.55 -15.45
N TRP A 26 -24.44 -13.22 -16.69
CA TRP A 26 -23.97 -14.20 -17.66
C TRP A 26 -22.46 -14.45 -17.53
N ARG A 27 -22.05 -15.70 -17.82
CA ARG A 27 -20.62 -16.03 -17.99
C ARG A 27 -20.04 -15.22 -19.15
N GLY A 28 -18.94 -14.51 -18.90
CA GLY A 28 -18.33 -13.60 -19.88
C GLY A 28 -19.02 -12.22 -19.98
N GLY A 29 -19.97 -11.91 -19.09
CA GLY A 29 -20.54 -10.59 -18.93
C GLY A 29 -19.61 -9.60 -18.20
N GLY A 30 -20.06 -8.35 -18.05
CA GLY A 30 -19.30 -7.32 -17.34
C GLY A 30 -19.19 -7.55 -15.82
N VAL A 31 -18.22 -6.91 -15.17
CA VAL A 31 -18.06 -6.97 -13.71
C VAL A 31 -18.86 -5.84 -13.05
N SER A 32 -19.83 -6.15 -12.18
CA SER A 32 -20.71 -5.15 -11.54
C SER A 32 -19.96 -4.13 -10.68
N HIS A 33 -19.12 -4.61 -9.76
CA HIS A 33 -18.33 -3.80 -8.84
C HIS A 33 -16.86 -4.22 -8.90
N GLY A 34 -16.24 -4.00 -10.05
CA GLY A 34 -14.80 -4.18 -10.22
C GLY A 34 -14.01 -2.93 -9.82
N PRO A 35 -12.68 -3.05 -9.65
CA PRO A 35 -11.81 -1.89 -9.52
C PRO A 35 -11.99 -1.00 -10.74
N ARG A 36 -12.30 0.28 -10.50
CA ARG A 36 -12.54 1.26 -11.56
C ARG A 36 -11.30 2.12 -11.74
N GLY A 37 -10.59 1.90 -12.85
CA GLY A 37 -9.45 2.74 -13.26
C GLY A 37 -8.35 2.89 -12.21
N PRO A 38 -7.41 3.82 -12.42
CA PRO A 38 -6.42 4.16 -11.40
C PRO A 38 -7.08 4.97 -10.28
N THR A 39 -7.08 4.44 -9.07
CA THR A 39 -7.57 5.14 -7.87
C THR A 39 -6.41 5.70 -7.07
N SER A 40 -6.41 7.01 -6.80
CA SER A 40 -5.46 7.64 -5.87
C SER A 40 -5.99 7.58 -4.44
N TYR A 41 -5.13 7.22 -3.49
CA TYR A 41 -5.42 7.19 -2.05
C TYR A 41 -4.75 8.35 -1.31
N TYR A 42 -4.44 9.42 -2.03
CA TYR A 42 -3.71 10.56 -1.48
C TYR A 42 -4.62 11.39 -0.57
N TYR A 43 -4.15 11.66 0.64
CA TYR A 43 -4.73 12.65 1.54
C TYR A 43 -3.63 13.26 2.41
N MET A 44 -3.82 14.52 2.81
CA MET A 44 -2.86 15.25 3.63
C MET A 44 -3.32 15.36 5.07
N LEU A 45 -2.47 14.94 6.00
CA LEU A 45 -2.68 15.14 7.42
C LEU A 45 -2.34 16.59 7.83
N PRO A 46 -3.07 17.18 8.80
CA PRO A 46 -2.72 18.47 9.37
C PRO A 46 -1.26 18.49 9.85
N MET A 47 -0.58 19.63 9.66
CA MET A 47 0.85 19.75 10.01
C MET A 47 1.13 19.38 11.47
N LYS A 48 0.26 19.80 12.40
CA LYS A 48 0.41 19.51 13.83
C LYS A 48 0.42 18.01 14.13
N VAL A 49 -0.44 17.24 13.45
CA VAL A 49 -0.53 15.78 13.62
C VAL A 49 0.75 15.11 13.11
N ARG A 50 1.27 15.53 11.95
CA ARG A 50 2.52 14.99 11.39
C ARG A 50 3.71 15.25 12.32
N VAL A 51 3.83 16.48 12.81
CA VAL A 51 4.91 16.87 13.75
C VAL A 51 4.77 16.10 15.07
N GLN A 52 3.56 15.94 15.60
CA GLN A 52 3.32 15.19 16.82
C GLN A 52 3.68 13.70 16.64
N GLY A 53 3.31 13.10 15.51
CA GLY A 53 3.65 11.71 15.18
C GLY A 53 5.17 11.48 15.19
N LEU A 54 5.95 12.41 14.61
CA LEU A 54 7.41 12.32 14.62
C LEU A 54 7.98 12.40 16.05
N LYS A 55 7.47 13.34 16.87
CA LYS A 55 7.89 13.47 18.27
C LYS A 55 7.59 12.21 19.09
N VAL A 56 6.42 11.61 18.90
CA VAL A 56 6.01 10.38 19.58
C VAL A 56 6.89 9.20 19.14
N ALA A 57 7.17 9.06 17.85
CA ALA A 57 8.05 7.99 17.36
C ALA A 57 9.46 8.07 17.96
N LEU A 58 10.07 9.26 17.97
CA LEU A 58 11.38 9.48 18.59
C LEU A 58 11.36 9.26 20.10
N SER A 59 10.32 9.77 20.78
CA SER A 59 10.17 9.59 22.24
C SER A 59 9.99 8.12 22.62
N SER A 60 9.21 7.36 21.83
CA SER A 60 9.01 5.93 22.03
C SER A 60 10.33 5.16 21.87
N LYS A 61 11.13 5.50 20.84
CA LYS A 61 12.43 4.86 20.64
C LYS A 61 13.42 5.18 21.74
N MET A 62 13.39 6.41 22.26
CA MET A 62 14.18 6.78 23.42
C MET A 62 13.73 6.03 24.68
N ALA A 63 12.42 5.88 24.91
CA ALA A 63 11.89 5.16 26.08
C ALA A 63 12.12 3.64 26.03
N GLN A 64 12.36 3.08 24.84
CA GLN A 64 12.70 1.68 24.62
C GLN A 64 14.21 1.42 24.63
N ASP A 65 15.03 2.44 24.90
CA ASP A 65 16.51 2.39 24.78
C ASP A 65 17.04 2.03 23.37
N ASP A 66 16.20 2.19 22.35
CA ASP A 66 16.50 1.90 20.93
C ASP A 66 17.09 3.10 20.17
N LEU A 67 17.08 4.30 20.78
CA LEU A 67 17.61 5.51 20.16
C LEU A 67 19.04 5.78 20.64
N HIS A 68 19.99 5.78 19.71
CA HIS A 68 21.39 6.07 20.01
C HIS A 68 21.85 7.34 19.29
N ILE A 69 22.38 8.29 20.06
CA ILE A 69 23.00 9.51 19.54
C ILE A 69 24.50 9.27 19.42
N VAL A 70 25.04 9.50 18.23
CA VAL A 70 26.46 9.32 17.91
C VAL A 70 27.02 10.66 17.44
N ASN A 71 28.23 11.02 17.88
CA ASN A 71 28.84 12.32 17.56
C ASN A 71 29.27 12.43 16.09
N SER A 72 29.72 11.34 15.48
CA SER A 72 30.12 11.31 14.08
C SER A 72 29.94 9.92 13.48
N LEU A 73 29.48 9.89 12.23
CA LEU A 73 29.39 8.67 11.44
C LEU A 73 30.71 8.41 10.70
N ASN A 74 31.81 8.26 11.44
CA ASN A 74 33.09 7.93 10.80
C ASN A 74 33.16 6.42 10.55
N ILE A 75 32.88 6.00 9.32
CA ILE A 75 33.03 4.61 8.90
C ILE A 75 34.46 4.48 8.37
N PRO A 76 35.36 3.77 9.08
CA PRO A 76 36.79 3.74 8.77
C PRO A 76 37.12 2.99 7.47
N THR A 77 36.21 2.15 6.98
CA THR A 77 36.39 1.35 5.77
C THR A 77 35.11 1.33 4.94
N PRO A 78 35.19 1.32 3.60
CA PRO A 78 34.02 1.11 2.74
C PRO A 78 33.51 -0.34 2.75
N ASP A 79 34.15 -1.23 3.51
CA ASP A 79 33.75 -2.63 3.61
C ASP A 79 32.37 -2.79 4.27
N SER A 80 31.47 -3.43 3.54
CA SER A 80 30.13 -3.79 4.02
C SER A 80 30.13 -4.70 5.24
N GLN A 81 31.17 -5.54 5.45
CA GLN A 81 31.23 -6.44 6.59
C GLN A 81 31.35 -5.67 7.92
N TYR A 82 32.12 -4.58 7.92
CA TYR A 82 32.26 -3.70 9.08
C TYR A 82 30.91 -3.15 9.55
N LEU A 83 30.06 -2.72 8.61
CA LEU A 83 28.71 -2.24 8.92
C LEU A 83 27.81 -3.36 9.45
N LEU A 84 27.89 -4.56 8.89
CA LEU A 84 27.10 -5.71 9.35
C LEU A 84 27.46 -6.12 10.78
N ASP A 85 28.74 -6.12 11.11
CA ASP A 85 29.21 -6.43 12.46
C ASP A 85 28.78 -5.34 13.45
N LEU A 86 28.85 -4.07 13.05
CA LEU A 86 28.34 -2.96 13.85
C LEU A 86 26.83 -3.07 14.11
N ILE A 87 26.04 -3.41 13.08
CA ILE A 87 24.60 -3.61 13.21
C ILE A 87 24.31 -4.75 14.18
N ARG A 88 24.93 -5.92 14.01
CA ARG A 88 24.74 -7.09 14.89
C ARG A 88 25.02 -6.79 16.36
N HIS A 89 25.98 -5.92 16.65
CA HIS A 89 26.27 -5.49 18.01
C HIS A 89 25.23 -4.51 18.59
N ARG A 90 24.48 -3.80 17.76
CA ARG A 90 23.51 -2.76 18.15
C ARG A 90 22.05 -3.21 18.05
N GLY A 91 21.74 -4.23 17.25
CA GLY A 91 20.39 -4.78 17.08
C GLY A 91 20.21 -5.56 15.77
N GLU A 92 18.97 -5.95 15.44
CA GLU A 92 18.68 -6.68 14.19
C GLU A 92 18.53 -5.75 12.98
N SER A 93 18.02 -4.54 13.20
CA SER A 93 17.79 -3.54 12.16
C SER A 93 18.11 -2.15 12.68
N VAL A 94 18.93 -1.39 11.96
CA VAL A 94 19.35 -0.04 12.33
C VAL A 94 19.03 0.92 11.19
N LEU A 95 18.46 2.08 11.52
CA LEU A 95 18.26 3.20 10.61
C LEU A 95 19.27 4.30 10.94
N ILE A 96 20.15 4.62 10.00
CA ILE A 96 21.11 5.73 10.14
C ILE A 96 20.49 6.98 9.53
N VAL A 97 20.50 8.08 10.30
CA VAL A 97 20.00 9.38 9.86
C VAL A 97 21.15 10.37 10.00
N ASP A 98 21.50 11.02 8.88
CA ASP A 98 22.48 12.11 8.82
C ASP A 98 21.76 13.45 8.60
N VAL A 99 22.40 14.55 9.00
CA VAL A 99 21.86 15.92 8.91
C VAL A 99 22.50 16.69 7.77
#